data_AF-H8ZWH6-F1
#
_entry.id   AF-H8ZWH6-F1
#
_cell.length_a   1.000
_cell.length_b   1.000
_cell.length_c   1.000
_cell.angle_alpha   90.00
_cell.angle_beta   90.00
_cell.angle_gamma   90.00
#
_symmetry.space_group_name_H-M   'P 1'
#
loop_
_entity.id
_entity.type
_entity.pdbx_description
1 polymer ?
#
loop_
_entity_poly.entity_id
_entity_poly.type
_entity_poly.pdbx_seq_one_letter_code
_entity_poly.pdbx_strand_id
1 'polypeptide(L)'
;MSTLLNIDATEIKVSTEIDDIIFTSSPLTLLFEDREKIQKELIMESFHYHYNHNKDYKYYCNIQGVDENIQSIDDIPVFPTSMFKYARLHTADESNIENWFTSSGTKGVKSHIARDRQSIERLLGSVNYGMKYLGEFHEHQLELVNMGPDRFSASNVWFKYVMSLVELLYPTTFTVENDEIDFEQT
;
A
#
# COMPACT_ATOMS: atom_id res chain seq x y z
N MET A 1 -1.16 -28.81 -29.72
CA MET A 1 -0.19 -29.12 -28.65
C MET A 1 -0.46 -28.15 -27.51
N SER A 2 -1.08 -28.65 -26.44
CA SER A 2 -1.36 -27.88 -25.22
C SER A 2 -0.08 -27.89 -24.39
N THR A 3 0.56 -26.73 -24.25
CA THR A 3 1.67 -26.55 -23.32
C THR A 3 1.06 -26.41 -21.93
N LEU A 4 0.99 -27.50 -21.19
CA LEU A 4 0.69 -27.45 -19.76
C LEU A 4 1.84 -26.71 -19.08
N LEU A 5 1.55 -25.54 -18.53
CA LEU A 5 2.46 -24.83 -17.64
C LEU A 5 2.70 -25.75 -16.44
N ASN A 6 3.91 -26.28 -16.34
CA ASN A 6 4.40 -26.99 -15.16
C ASN A 6 4.62 -25.94 -14.07
N ILE A 7 3.54 -25.55 -13.39
CA ILE A 7 3.62 -24.70 -12.20
C ILE A 7 3.98 -25.64 -11.07
N ASP A 8 5.19 -25.50 -10.55
CA ASP A 8 5.62 -26.23 -9.36
C ASP A 8 4.75 -25.75 -8.18
N ALA A 9 4.00 -26.66 -7.56
CA ALA A 9 3.11 -26.34 -6.44
C ALA A 9 3.87 -25.75 -5.23
N THR A 10 5.21 -25.88 -5.21
CA THR A 10 6.09 -25.28 -4.20
C THR A 10 6.40 -23.79 -4.44
N GLU A 11 6.13 -23.24 -5.63
CA GLU A 11 6.25 -21.80 -5.92
C GLU A 11 4.98 -21.00 -5.59
N ILE A 12 3.90 -21.66 -5.17
CA ILE A 12 2.73 -20.98 -4.64
C ILE A 12 3.14 -20.43 -3.27
N LYS A 13 3.51 -19.14 -3.22
CA LYS A 13 3.63 -18.42 -1.95
C LYS A 13 2.28 -18.50 -1.25
N VAL A 14 2.20 -19.43 -0.29
CA VAL A 14 1.14 -19.53 0.71
C VAL A 14 1.01 -18.15 1.38
N SER A 15 -0.23 -17.71 1.64
CA SER A 15 -0.50 -16.43 2.30
C SER A 15 0.37 -16.27 3.54
N THR A 16 0.92 -15.08 3.74
CA THR A 16 1.64 -14.76 4.97
C THR A 16 0.64 -14.41 6.08
N GLU A 17 1.07 -14.44 7.34
CA GLU A 17 0.19 -14.11 8.49
C GLU A 17 -0.48 -12.73 8.33
N ILE A 18 0.23 -11.75 7.77
CA ILE A 18 -0.34 -10.42 7.48
C ILE A 18 -1.40 -10.45 6.37
N ASP A 19 -1.29 -11.35 5.39
CA ASP A 19 -2.30 -11.51 4.35
C ASP A 19 -3.59 -12.07 4.94
N ASP A 20 -3.49 -13.06 5.82
CA ASP A 20 -4.65 -13.61 6.53
C ASP A 20 -5.32 -12.54 7.39
N ILE A 21 -4.54 -11.68 8.05
CA ILE A 21 -5.07 -10.53 8.79
C ILE A 21 -5.83 -9.56 7.87
N ILE A 22 -5.24 -9.21 6.73
CA ILE A 22 -5.80 -8.21 5.81
C ILE A 22 -7.07 -8.71 5.11
N PHE A 23 -7.07 -9.95 4.63
CA PHE A 23 -8.12 -10.47 3.74
C PHE A 23 -9.16 -11.32 4.46
N THR A 24 -8.79 -12.03 5.53
CA THR A 24 -9.63 -13.06 6.15
C THR A 24 -10.10 -12.67 7.55
N SER A 25 -9.24 -11.98 8.32
CA SER A 25 -9.56 -11.67 9.69
C SER A 25 -10.60 -10.54 9.81
N SER A 26 -11.25 -10.48 10.97
CA SER A 26 -11.93 -9.27 11.40
C SER A 26 -11.08 -8.60 12.49
N PRO A 27 -10.19 -7.66 12.13
CA PRO A 27 -9.39 -6.92 13.11
C PRO A 27 -10.23 -6.35 14.27
N LEU A 28 -11.50 -6.06 14.06
CA LEU A 28 -12.42 -5.59 15.10
C LEU A 28 -12.83 -6.63 16.14
N THR A 29 -12.71 -7.92 15.85
CA THR A 29 -12.97 -8.98 16.83
C THR A 29 -11.74 -9.29 17.68
N LEU A 30 -10.57 -8.79 17.31
CA LEU A 30 -9.34 -8.96 18.07
C LEU A 30 -9.37 -8.08 19.32
N LEU A 31 -8.88 -8.63 20.44
CA LEU A 31 -8.71 -7.85 21.66
C LEU A 31 -7.68 -6.74 21.42
N PHE A 32 -7.76 -5.67 22.22
CA PHE A 32 -6.82 -4.56 22.11
C PHE A 32 -5.36 -5.02 22.28
N GLU A 33 -5.09 -5.87 23.27
CA GLU A 33 -3.76 -6.41 23.57
C GLU A 33 -3.21 -7.25 22.40
N ASP A 34 -4.05 -8.07 21.76
CA ASP A 34 -3.65 -8.85 20.58
C ASP A 34 -3.31 -7.95 19.40
N ARG A 35 -4.10 -6.89 19.17
CA ARG A 35 -3.83 -5.91 18.10
C ARG A 35 -2.53 -5.15 18.32
N GLU A 36 -2.29 -4.70 19.54
CA GLU A 36 -1.04 -4.00 19.91
C GLU A 36 0.17 -4.91 19.71
N LYS A 37 0.07 -6.18 20.13
CA LYS A 37 1.12 -7.17 19.94
C LYS A 37 1.42 -7.41 18.45
N ILE A 38 0.41 -7.71 17.65
CA ILE A 38 0.55 -7.94 16.20
C ILE A 38 1.15 -6.70 15.52
N GLN A 39 0.66 -5.51 15.84
CA GLN A 39 1.19 -4.27 15.30
C GLN A 39 2.68 -4.10 15.62
N LYS A 40 3.05 -4.33 16.89
CA LYS A 40 4.45 -4.24 17.32
C LYS A 40 5.34 -5.24 16.57
N GLU A 41 4.91 -6.49 16.47
CA GLU A 41 5.64 -7.55 15.77
C GLU A 41 5.88 -7.17 14.30
N LEU A 42 4.84 -6.74 13.58
CA LEU A 42 4.94 -6.34 12.17
C LEU A 42 5.80 -5.09 11.95
N ILE A 43 5.73 -4.10 12.86
CA ILE A 43 6.58 -2.90 12.77
C ILE A 43 8.05 -3.27 12.99
N MET A 44 8.35 -4.10 13.99
CA MET A 44 9.71 -4.55 14.26
C MET A 44 10.27 -5.38 13.10
N GLU A 45 9.50 -6.33 12.56
CA GLU A 45 9.88 -7.09 11.37
C GLU A 45 10.20 -6.16 10.19
N SER A 46 9.33 -5.19 9.92
CA SER A 46 9.54 -4.19 8.87
C SER A 46 10.81 -3.38 9.08
N PHE A 47 11.06 -2.92 10.32
CA PHE A 47 12.31 -2.23 10.67
C PHE A 47 13.53 -3.09 10.36
N HIS A 48 13.60 -4.32 10.89
CA HIS A 48 14.75 -5.19 10.69
C HIS A 48 14.95 -5.52 9.21
N TYR A 49 13.87 -5.73 8.47
CA TYR A 49 13.92 -5.95 7.04
C TYR A 49 14.52 -4.75 6.31
N HIS A 50 14.01 -3.54 6.56
CA HIS A 50 14.52 -2.33 5.91
C HIS A 50 15.94 -1.98 6.33
N TYR A 51 16.31 -2.13 7.61
CA TYR A 51 17.67 -1.91 8.08
C TYR A 51 18.67 -2.85 7.38
N ASN A 52 18.29 -4.09 7.11
CA ASN A 52 19.18 -5.07 6.48
C ASN A 52 19.21 -5.00 4.95
N HIS A 53 18.13 -4.56 4.30
CA HIS A 53 18.00 -4.61 2.84
C HIS A 53 18.03 -3.25 2.15
N ASN A 54 17.91 -2.13 2.88
CA ASN A 54 18.00 -0.79 2.31
C ASN A 54 19.24 -0.05 2.84
N LYS A 55 20.23 0.14 1.97
CA LYS A 55 21.53 0.75 2.34
C LYS A 55 21.40 2.19 2.84
N ASP A 56 20.52 2.98 2.21
CA ASP A 56 20.32 4.39 2.56
C ASP A 56 19.63 4.52 3.93
N TYR A 57 18.63 3.68 4.20
CA TYR A 57 17.96 3.61 5.49
C TYR A 57 18.91 3.13 6.58
N LYS A 58 19.68 2.06 6.34
CA LYS A 58 20.73 1.57 7.25
C LYS A 58 21.73 2.67 7.60
N TYR A 59 22.20 3.40 6.58
CA TYR A 59 23.12 4.52 6.76
C TYR A 59 22.51 5.61 7.64
N TYR A 60 21.25 5.97 7.41
CA TYR A 60 20.52 6.94 8.23
C TYR A 60 20.40 6.47 9.69
N CYS A 61 20.00 5.22 9.93
CA CYS A 61 19.92 4.65 11.29
C CYS A 61 21.27 4.74 12.01
N ASN A 62 22.35 4.35 11.33
CA ASN A 62 23.70 4.41 11.90
C ASN A 62 24.12 5.84 12.28
N ILE A 63 23.79 6.85 11.47
CA ILE A 63 24.07 8.26 11.81
C ILE A 63 23.28 8.71 13.05
N GLN A 64 22.07 8.20 13.22
CA GLN A 64 21.23 8.46 14.40
C GLN A 64 21.66 7.63 15.63
N GLY A 65 22.72 6.82 15.53
CA GLY A 65 23.21 5.97 16.62
C GLY A 65 22.33 4.76 16.91
N VAL A 66 21.47 4.37 15.96
CA VAL A 66 20.57 3.23 16.07
C VAL A 66 21.05 2.09 15.18
N ASP A 67 21.23 0.91 15.78
CA ASP A 67 21.60 -0.31 15.08
C ASP A 67 20.37 -1.24 14.88
N GLU A 68 20.60 -2.48 14.45
CA GLU A 68 19.49 -3.44 14.28
C GLU A 68 18.90 -3.96 15.59
N ASN A 69 19.55 -3.77 16.74
CA ASN A 69 19.22 -4.43 18.01
C ASN A 69 18.31 -3.56 18.91
N ILE A 70 17.37 -2.84 18.31
CA ILE A 70 16.39 -2.02 19.04
C ILE A 70 15.44 -2.87 19.89
N GLN A 71 14.92 -2.30 20.98
CA GLN A 71 14.05 -3.00 21.93
C GLN A 71 12.60 -2.50 21.89
N SER A 72 12.40 -1.26 21.44
CA SER A 72 11.08 -0.65 21.24
C SER A 72 10.92 -0.12 19.83
N ILE A 73 9.66 -0.04 19.39
CA ILE A 73 9.29 0.69 18.16
C ILE A 73 9.62 2.18 18.27
N ASP A 74 9.69 2.71 19.49
CA ASP A 74 10.04 4.12 19.76
C ASP A 74 11.51 4.42 19.47
N ASP A 75 12.36 3.39 19.43
CA ASP A 75 13.77 3.52 19.08
C ASP A 75 13.99 3.65 17.56
N ILE A 76 12.94 3.41 16.75
CA ILE A 76 13.03 3.45 15.29
C ILE A 76 13.22 4.90 14.82
N PRO A 77 14.32 5.23 14.11
CA PRO A 77 14.53 6.56 13.58
C PRO A 77 13.46 6.95 12.57
N VAL A 78 12.78 8.08 12.80
CA VAL A 78 11.82 8.62 11.84
C VAL A 78 12.56 9.08 10.58
N PHE A 79 12.33 8.38 9.47
CA PHE A 79 12.98 8.70 8.21
C PHE A 79 12.35 9.95 7.56
N PRO A 80 13.12 10.98 7.18
CA PRO A 80 12.54 12.23 6.71
C PRO A 80 11.79 12.06 5.39
N THR A 81 10.52 12.48 5.34
CA THR A 81 9.67 12.34 4.15
C THR A 81 10.18 13.12 2.94
N SER A 82 11.01 14.15 3.17
CA SER A 82 11.69 14.91 2.11
C SER A 82 12.67 14.05 1.30
N MET A 83 13.25 13.00 1.89
CA MET A 83 14.21 12.14 1.20
C MET A 83 13.60 11.45 -0.01
N PHE A 84 12.33 11.07 0.05
CA PHE A 84 11.61 10.45 -1.07
C PHE A 84 11.44 11.37 -2.29
N LYS A 85 11.78 12.66 -2.18
CA LYS A 85 11.85 13.60 -3.32
C LYS A 85 13.16 13.53 -4.08
N TYR A 86 14.21 13.05 -3.43
CA TYR A 86 15.58 13.09 -3.95
C TYR A 86 16.19 11.69 -4.11
N ALA A 87 15.62 10.69 -3.45
CA ALA A 87 16.06 9.30 -3.51
C ALA A 87 14.89 8.37 -3.87
N ARG A 88 15.19 7.36 -4.69
CA ARG A 88 14.27 6.27 -5.05
C ARG A 88 14.52 5.10 -4.12
N LEU A 89 13.86 5.11 -2.97
CA LEU A 89 14.06 4.10 -1.94
C LEU A 89 13.11 2.92 -2.17
N HIS A 90 13.68 1.72 -2.27
CA HIS A 90 12.94 0.47 -2.35
C HIS A 90 13.77 -0.67 -1.76
N THR A 91 13.09 -1.77 -1.44
CA THR A 91 13.71 -3.04 -1.02
C THR A 91 13.30 -4.21 -1.93
N ALA A 92 12.21 -4.06 -2.69
CA ALA A 92 11.85 -4.99 -3.75
C ALA A 92 12.84 -4.90 -4.93
N ASP A 93 13.00 -6.00 -5.66
CA ASP A 93 13.69 -5.99 -6.95
C ASP A 93 13.00 -5.00 -7.90
N GLU A 94 13.78 -4.21 -8.64
CA GLU A 94 13.22 -3.26 -9.61
C GLU A 94 12.37 -3.94 -10.68
N SER A 95 12.67 -5.19 -11.05
CA SER A 95 11.87 -5.95 -12.02
C SER A 95 10.47 -6.29 -11.52
N ASN A 96 10.26 -6.25 -10.19
CA ASN A 96 8.99 -6.59 -9.54
C ASN A 96 8.20 -5.33 -9.15
N ILE A 97 8.71 -4.14 -9.44
CA ILE A 97 8.00 -2.88 -9.22
C ILE A 97 6.95 -2.72 -10.31
N GLU A 98 5.69 -2.72 -9.92
CA GLU A 98 4.55 -2.48 -10.82
C GLU A 98 4.54 -1.03 -11.29
N ASN A 99 4.74 -0.08 -10.37
CA ASN A 99 4.78 1.33 -10.71
C ASN A 99 5.54 2.20 -9.69
N TRP A 100 5.96 3.37 -10.16
CA TRP A 100 6.54 4.44 -9.35
C TRP A 100 5.52 5.56 -9.18
N PHE A 101 4.88 5.57 -8.02
CA PHE A 101 3.86 6.54 -7.70
C PHE A 101 4.46 7.85 -7.20
N THR A 102 3.76 8.93 -7.50
CA THR A 102 4.13 10.28 -7.13
C THR A 102 3.14 10.92 -6.16
N SER A 103 3.64 11.84 -5.33
CA SER A 103 2.76 12.74 -4.59
C SER A 103 2.14 13.79 -5.51
N SER A 104 1.08 14.46 -5.06
CA SER A 104 0.41 15.52 -5.84
C SER A 104 1.33 16.70 -6.17
N GLY A 105 2.41 16.90 -5.42
CA GLY A 105 3.45 17.88 -5.76
C GLY A 105 3.07 19.34 -5.47
N THR A 106 2.30 19.60 -4.41
CA THR A 106 1.84 20.96 -4.04
C THR A 106 2.96 22.00 -3.84
N LYS A 107 4.23 21.56 -3.71
CA LYS A 107 5.43 22.41 -3.57
C LYS A 107 6.48 22.18 -4.68
N GLY A 108 6.04 21.76 -5.87
CA GLY A 108 6.88 21.65 -7.07
C GLY A 108 7.63 20.33 -7.23
N VAL A 109 8.31 19.83 -6.18
CA VAL A 109 9.03 18.54 -6.24
C VAL A 109 8.17 17.41 -5.68
N LYS A 110 7.89 16.41 -6.53
CA LYS A 110 7.13 15.21 -6.18
C LYS A 110 8.03 14.18 -5.52
N SER A 111 7.47 13.44 -4.57
CA SER A 111 8.11 12.25 -4.01
C SER A 111 7.90 11.07 -4.96
N HIS A 112 8.79 10.09 -4.96
CA HIS A 112 8.68 8.86 -5.76
C HIS A 112 8.67 7.63 -4.86
N ILE A 113 7.60 6.85 -4.91
CA ILE A 113 7.41 5.64 -4.10
C ILE A 113 7.19 4.45 -5.03
N ALA A 114 8.06 3.45 -4.95
CA ALA A 114 7.86 2.18 -5.63
C ALA A 114 6.77 1.36 -4.94
N ARG A 115 5.95 0.67 -5.73
CA ARG A 115 5.04 -0.35 -5.22
C ARG A 115 5.13 -1.59 -6.11
N ASP A 116 5.33 -2.73 -5.47
CA ASP A 116 5.13 -4.03 -6.09
C ASP A 116 3.66 -4.45 -6.01
N ARG A 117 3.34 -5.54 -6.69
CA ARG A 117 1.99 -6.09 -6.74
C ARG A 117 1.43 -6.42 -5.36
N GLN A 118 2.24 -7.06 -4.52
CA GLN A 118 1.83 -7.45 -3.17
C GLN A 118 1.44 -6.23 -2.31
N SER A 119 2.18 -5.13 -2.40
CA SER A 119 1.85 -3.89 -1.69
C SER A 119 0.51 -3.29 -2.15
N ILE A 120 0.20 -3.37 -3.45
CA ILE A 120 -1.06 -2.86 -4.01
C ILE A 120 -2.24 -3.74 -3.60
N GLU A 121 -2.10 -5.07 -3.66
CA GLU A 121 -3.14 -6.02 -3.26
C GLU A 121 -3.45 -5.89 -1.76
N ARG A 122 -2.43 -5.80 -0.89
CA ARG A 122 -2.60 -5.57 0.54
C ARG A 122 -3.30 -4.25 0.85
N LEU A 123 -3.00 -3.19 0.10
CA LEU A 123 -3.72 -1.93 0.21
C LEU A 123 -5.21 -2.13 -0.11
N LEU A 124 -5.54 -2.79 -1.23
CA LEU A 124 -6.93 -3.04 -1.62
C LEU A 124 -7.68 -3.83 -0.56
N GLY A 125 -7.08 -4.88 0.01
CA GLY A 125 -7.65 -5.62 1.12
C GLY A 125 -7.94 -4.73 2.33
N SER A 126 -6.99 -3.86 2.68
CA SER A 126 -7.16 -2.92 3.80
C SER A 126 -8.25 -1.87 3.55
N VAL A 127 -8.39 -1.37 2.32
CA VAL A 127 -9.45 -0.43 1.93
C VAL A 127 -10.81 -1.13 1.98
N ASN A 128 -10.91 -2.34 1.42
CA ASN A 128 -12.13 -3.15 1.47
C ASN A 128 -12.59 -3.39 2.92
N TYR A 129 -11.66 -3.73 3.81
CA TYR A 129 -12.00 -3.84 5.23
C TYR A 129 -12.40 -2.48 5.83
N GLY A 130 -11.66 -1.42 5.50
CA GLY A 130 -11.93 -0.04 5.92
C GLY A 130 -13.35 0.42 5.61
N MET A 131 -13.90 0.03 4.47
CA MET A 131 -15.27 0.39 4.08
C MET A 131 -16.34 -0.19 5.01
N LYS A 132 -16.06 -1.30 5.70
CA LYS A 132 -16.98 -1.88 6.70
C LYS A 132 -17.20 -0.98 7.91
N TYR A 133 -16.29 -0.02 8.18
CA TYR A 133 -16.50 0.99 9.22
C TYR A 133 -17.59 2.01 8.87
N LEU A 134 -17.87 2.21 7.58
CA LEU A 134 -18.91 3.14 7.13
C LEU A 134 -20.31 2.54 7.25
N GLY A 135 -20.41 1.21 7.26
CA GLY A 135 -21.66 0.47 7.38
C GLY A 135 -21.61 -0.88 6.65
N GLU A 136 -22.64 -1.69 6.88
CA GLU A 136 -22.89 -2.90 6.09
C GLU A 136 -23.74 -2.52 4.88
N PHE A 137 -23.07 -2.29 3.75
CA PHE A 137 -23.74 -2.02 2.48
C PHE A 137 -23.81 -3.31 1.67
N HIS A 138 -24.98 -3.65 1.17
CA HIS A 138 -25.09 -4.67 0.13
C HIS A 138 -24.62 -4.06 -1.21
N GLU A 139 -23.97 -4.84 -2.07
CA GLU A 139 -23.37 -4.36 -3.34
C GLU A 139 -24.36 -3.57 -4.22
N HIS A 140 -25.64 -3.93 -4.20
CA HIS A 140 -26.71 -3.26 -4.96
C HIS A 140 -27.32 -2.03 -4.28
N GLN A 141 -26.79 -1.60 -3.13
CA GLN A 141 -27.25 -0.42 -2.39
C GLN A 141 -26.22 0.73 -2.38
N LEU A 142 -25.04 0.50 -2.95
CA LEU A 142 -23.96 1.48 -2.96
C LEU A 142 -23.57 1.82 -4.40
N GLU A 143 -23.73 3.08 -4.75
CA GLU A 143 -23.12 3.67 -5.94
C GLU A 143 -22.06 4.66 -5.47
N LEU A 144 -20.83 4.48 -5.94
CA LEU A 144 -19.72 5.35 -5.56
C LEU A 144 -19.45 6.36 -6.68
N VAL A 145 -19.53 7.65 -6.36
CA VAL A 145 -19.10 8.70 -7.27
C VAL A 145 -17.68 9.11 -6.89
N ASN A 146 -16.71 8.74 -7.71
CA ASN A 146 -15.33 9.19 -7.56
C ASN A 146 -15.15 10.48 -8.35
N MET A 147 -14.95 11.60 -7.64
CA MET A 147 -14.65 12.92 -8.24
C MET A 147 -13.22 13.03 -8.80
N GLY A 148 -12.68 11.91 -9.26
CA GLY A 148 -11.35 11.77 -9.80
C GLY A 148 -11.40 10.90 -11.06
N PRO A 149 -10.25 10.70 -11.71
CA PRO A 149 -10.18 9.91 -12.92
C PRO A 149 -10.28 8.41 -12.65
N ASP A 150 -10.62 7.65 -13.68
CA ASP A 150 -10.48 6.19 -13.71
C ASP A 150 -9.01 5.75 -13.57
N ARG A 151 -8.78 4.44 -13.40
CA ARG A 151 -7.42 3.91 -13.13
C ARG A 151 -6.44 4.07 -14.27
N PHE A 152 -6.91 4.12 -15.51
CA PHE A 152 -6.08 4.32 -16.69
C PHE A 152 -5.71 5.79 -16.86
N SER A 153 -6.60 6.69 -16.44
CA SER A 153 -6.45 8.14 -16.47
C SER A 153 -5.78 8.72 -15.21
N ALA A 154 -5.69 7.96 -14.12
CA ALA A 154 -5.08 8.37 -12.85
C ALA A 154 -3.56 8.64 -12.93
N SER A 155 -2.91 8.21 -14.01
CA SER A 155 -1.46 8.31 -14.21
C SER A 155 -0.71 7.69 -13.00
N ASN A 156 0.41 8.28 -12.60
CA ASN A 156 1.20 7.82 -11.47
C ASN A 156 0.94 8.62 -10.18
N VAL A 157 -0.10 9.44 -10.08
CA VAL A 157 -0.39 10.18 -8.84
C VAL A 157 -1.03 9.24 -7.83
N TRP A 158 -0.36 8.99 -6.69
CA TRP A 158 -0.75 7.94 -5.74
C TRP A 158 -2.21 8.04 -5.30
N PHE A 159 -2.65 9.22 -4.88
CA PHE A 159 -4.02 9.41 -4.41
C PHE A 159 -5.06 9.13 -5.50
N LYS A 160 -4.84 9.64 -6.73
CA LYS A 160 -5.73 9.39 -7.87
C LYS A 160 -5.81 7.88 -8.15
N TYR A 161 -4.66 7.20 -8.15
CA TYR A 161 -4.60 5.76 -8.38
C TYR A 161 -5.35 4.98 -7.30
N VAL A 162 -5.11 5.24 -6.01
CA VAL A 162 -5.81 4.55 -4.92
C VAL A 162 -7.32 4.75 -5.00
N MET A 163 -7.78 5.99 -5.23
CA MET A 163 -9.21 6.26 -5.38
C MET A 163 -9.80 5.56 -6.61
N SER A 164 -9.01 5.43 -7.68
CA SER A 164 -9.45 4.71 -8.87
C SER A 164 -9.64 3.22 -8.65
N LEU A 165 -8.88 2.60 -7.75
CA LEU A 165 -9.00 1.17 -7.46
C LEU A 165 -10.28 0.81 -6.72
N VAL A 166 -11.03 1.78 -6.19
CA VAL A 166 -12.31 1.52 -5.50
C VAL A 166 -13.34 0.89 -6.46
N GLU A 167 -13.19 1.10 -7.77
CA GLU A 167 -14.01 0.42 -8.80
C GLU A 167 -13.89 -1.11 -8.77
N LEU A 168 -12.79 -1.65 -8.22
CA LEU A 168 -12.59 -3.08 -8.08
C LEU A 168 -13.41 -3.67 -6.92
N LEU A 169 -13.91 -2.81 -6.04
CA LEU A 169 -14.67 -3.17 -4.84
C LEU A 169 -16.16 -2.85 -5.00
N TYR A 170 -16.49 -1.75 -5.67
CA TYR A 170 -17.87 -1.26 -5.81
C TYR A 170 -18.12 -0.67 -7.20
N PRO A 171 -19.36 -0.76 -7.72
CA PRO A 171 -19.77 0.02 -8.89
C PRO A 171 -19.45 1.51 -8.69
N THR A 172 -18.60 2.05 -9.56
CA THR A 172 -18.05 3.40 -9.41
C THR A 172 -18.22 4.20 -10.70
N THR A 173 -18.78 5.40 -10.58
CA THR A 173 -18.81 6.42 -11.64
C THR A 173 -17.68 7.41 -11.41
N PHE A 174 -16.92 7.70 -12.47
CA PHE A 174 -15.79 8.63 -12.43
C PHE A 174 -16.18 9.93 -13.11
N THR A 175 -15.95 11.06 -12.47
CA THR A 175 -16.40 12.36 -13.00
C THR A 175 -15.26 13.22 -13.52
N VAL A 176 -14.04 12.68 -13.69
CA VAL A 176 -12.91 13.44 -14.26
C VAL A 176 -12.35 12.75 -15.49
N GLU A 177 -12.36 13.46 -16.62
CA GLU A 177 -11.71 13.07 -17.86
C GLU A 177 -10.80 14.21 -18.33
N ASN A 178 -9.58 13.89 -18.78
CA ASN A 178 -8.60 14.90 -19.24
C ASN A 178 -8.32 16.05 -18.23
N ASP A 179 -8.34 15.74 -16.93
CA ASP A 179 -8.18 16.70 -15.82
C ASP A 179 -9.31 17.76 -15.71
N GLU A 180 -10.46 17.55 -16.37
CA GLU A 180 -11.67 18.37 -16.22
C GLU A 180 -12.80 17.57 -15.54
N ILE A 181 -13.60 18.25 -14.69
CA ILE A 181 -14.73 17.63 -13.99
C ILE A 181 -15.96 17.67 -14.90
N ASP A 182 -16.56 16.52 -15.15
CA ASP A 182 -17.88 16.37 -15.74
C ASP A 182 -18.97 16.42 -14.65
N PHE A 183 -19.60 17.59 -14.53
CA PHE A 183 -20.68 17.82 -13.58
C PHE A 183 -22.02 17.17 -14.01
N GLU A 184 -22.17 16.72 -15.25
CA GLU A 184 -23.38 16.01 -15.68
C GLU A 184 -23.39 14.55 -15.20
N GLN A 185 -22.21 13.98 -14.92
CA GLN A 185 -22.03 12.65 -14.35
C GLN A 185 -21.96 12.62 -12.80
N THR A 186 -22.15 13.77 -12.14
CA THR A 186 -22.14 13.92 -10.67
C THR A 186 -23.55 13.83 -10.09
#